data_AF-W6TP85-F1
#
_entry.id   AF-W6TP85-F1
#
_cell.length_a   1.000
_cell.length_b   1.000
_cell.length_c   1.000
_cell.angle_alpha   90.00
_cell.angle_beta   90.00
_cell.angle_gamma   90.00
#
_symmetry.space_group_name_H-M   'P 1'
#
loop_
_entity.id
_entity.type
_entity.pdbx_description
1 polymer ?
#
loop_
_entity_poly.entity_id
_entity_poly.type
_entity_poly.pdbx_seq_one_letter_code
_entity_poly.pdbx_strand_id
1 'polypeptide(L)' 'MKTEKQSWLKRTCHYLRNTIAPLDTGDSKFVRFQKNLGFGVFLALLICGTLAILVAASFMH' A
#
# COMPACT_ATOMS: atom_id res chain seq x y z
N MET A 1 0.07 17.23 20.45
CA MET A 1 -0.12 17.40 18.98
C MET A 1 0.34 16.13 18.26
N LYS A 2 -0.57 15.19 17.94
CA LYS A 2 -0.24 13.90 17.27
C LYS A 2 -1.11 13.65 16.02
N THR A 3 -1.76 14.67 15.48
CA THR A 3 -2.86 14.52 14.49
C THR A 3 -2.43 14.80 13.04
N GLU A 4 -1.31 15.48 12.82
CA GLU A 4 -0.82 15.85 11.47
C GLU A 4 -0.23 14.66 10.69
N LYS A 5 0.60 13.82 11.33
CA LYS A 5 1.27 12.69 10.66
C LYS A 5 0.29 11.60 10.16
N GLN A 6 -0.80 11.36 10.89
CA GLN A 6 -1.82 10.41 10.42
C GLN A 6 -2.56 10.91 9.18
N SER A 7 -2.73 12.23 9.04
CA SER A 7 -3.36 12.84 7.87
C SER A 7 -2.51 12.63 6.61
N TRP A 8 -1.19 12.82 6.71
CA TRP A 8 -0.28 12.65 5.58
C TRP A 8 -0.18 11.20 5.12
N LEU A 9 0.03 10.24 6.03
CA LEU A 9 0.11 8.82 5.66
C LEU A 9 -1.21 8.29 5.07
N LYS A 10 -2.36 8.72 5.60
CA LYS A 10 -3.66 8.39 5.00
C LYS A 10 -3.79 8.96 3.59
N ARG A 11 -3.40 10.21 3.37
CA ARG A 11 -3.42 10.83 2.03
C ARG A 11 -2.53 10.09 1.05
N THR A 12 -1.31 9.75 1.45
CA THR A 12 -0.37 9.00 0.61
C THR A 12 -0.89 7.59 0.31
N CYS A 13 -1.40 6.86 1.31
CA CYS A 13 -2.02 5.55 1.07
C CYS A 13 -3.27 5.63 0.18
N HIS A 14 -4.10 6.65 0.36
CA HIS A 14 -5.28 6.87 -0.48
C HIS A 14 -4.86 7.17 -1.92
N TYR A 15 -3.85 8.02 -2.12
CA TYR A 15 -3.29 8.32 -3.43
C TYR A 15 -2.71 7.07 -4.10
N LEU A 16 -1.85 6.32 -3.40
CA LEU A 16 -1.27 5.07 -3.93
C LEU A 16 -2.34 4.06 -4.31
N ARG A 17 -3.35 3.87 -3.45
CA ARG A 17 -4.47 2.95 -3.73
C ARG A 17 -5.19 3.36 -4.99
N ASN A 18 -5.49 4.64 -5.15
CA ASN A 18 -6.22 5.14 -6.30
C ASN A 18 -5.40 5.07 -7.60
N THR A 19 -4.07 5.21 -7.50
CA THR A 19 -3.15 5.05 -8.65
C THR A 19 -3.00 3.59 -9.07
N ILE A 20 -2.89 2.67 -8.11
CA ILE A 20 -2.59 1.25 -8.38
C ILE A 20 -3.86 0.47 -8.73
N ALA A 21 -4.96 0.73 -8.04
CA ALA A 21 -6.22 0.02 -8.21
C ALA A 21 -7.39 1.01 -8.08
N PRO A 22 -7.66 1.83 -9.12
CA PRO A 22 -8.78 2.75 -9.10
C PRO A 22 -10.08 1.98 -8.94
N LEU A 23 -10.90 2.45 -8.00
CA LEU A 23 -12.23 1.93 -7.75
C LEU A 23 -13.21 2.77 -8.54
N ASP A 24 -13.91 2.14 -9.47
CA ASP A 24 -14.97 2.80 -10.23
C ASP A 24 -16.31 2.61 -9.51
N THR A 25 -17.20 3.59 -9.61
CA THR A 25 -18.55 3.50 -9.03
C THR A 25 -19.44 2.46 -9.72
N GLY A 26 -19.09 2.01 -10.92
CA GLY A 26 -19.72 0.89 -11.62
C GLY A 26 -19.16 -0.48 -11.26
N ASP A 27 -18.10 -0.57 -10.44
CA ASP A 27 -17.52 -1.86 -10.05
C ASP A 27 -18.48 -2.68 -9.18
N SER A 28 -18.70 -3.94 -9.55
CA SER A 28 -19.42 -4.90 -8.71
C SER A 28 -18.71 -5.09 -7.36
N LYS A 29 -19.48 -5.39 -6.30
CA LYS A 29 -18.95 -5.57 -4.93
C LYS A 29 -17.78 -6.55 -4.87
N PHE A 30 -17.80 -7.58 -5.72
CA PHE A 30 -16.72 -8.57 -5.81
C PHE A 30 -15.44 -8.01 -6.42
N VAL A 31 -15.54 -7.26 -7.53
CA VAL A 31 -14.40 -6.60 -8.18
C VAL A 31 -13.74 -5.61 -7.22
N ARG A 32 -14.56 -4.87 -6.47
CA ARG A 32 -14.09 -3.93 -5.46
C ARG A 32 -13.35 -4.61 -4.30
N PHE A 33 -13.81 -5.78 -3.87
CA PHE A 33 -13.13 -6.61 -2.87
C PHE A 33 -11.79 -7.13 -3.38
N GLN A 34 -11.75 -7.65 -4.61
CA GLN A 34 -10.53 -8.16 -5.23
C GLN A 34 -9.46 -7.07 -5.41
N LYS A 35 -9.87 -5.87 -5.86
CA LYS A 35 -8.97 -4.70 -5.97
C LYS A 35 -8.37 -4.29 -4.63
N ASN A 36 -9.17 -4.31 -3.55
CA ASN A 36 -8.65 -4.04 -2.20
C ASN A 36 -7.68 -5.12 -1.71
N LEU A 37 -8.01 -6.38 -1.94
CA LEU A 37 -7.18 -7.51 -1.55
C LEU A 37 -5.84 -7.45 -2.29
N GLY A 38 -5.86 -7.18 -3.60
CA GLY A 38 -4.67 -6.99 -4.42
C GLY A 38 -3.78 -5.85 -3.94
N PHE A 39 -4.38 -4.70 -3.57
CA PHE A 39 -3.62 -3.59 -3.00
C PHE A 39 -2.99 -3.93 -1.64
N GLY A 40 -3.70 -4.69 -0.80
CA GLY A 40 -3.16 -5.19 0.47
C GLY A 40 -1.96 -6.12 0.28
N VAL A 41 -2.05 -7.06 -0.65
CA VAL A 41 -0.95 -7.98 -1.01
C VAL A 41 0.24 -7.20 -1.59
N PHE A 42 -0.01 -6.21 -2.44
CA PHE A 42 1.04 -5.34 -2.98
C PHE A 42 1.81 -4.60 -1.88
N LEU A 43 1.11 -4.00 -0.91
CA LEU A 43 1.73 -3.34 0.24
C LEU A 43 2.57 -4.32 1.06
N ALA A 44 2.08 -5.53 1.30
CA ALA A 44 2.81 -6.56 2.03
C ALA A 44 4.10 -6.97 1.29
N LEU A 45 4.04 -7.14 -0.03
CA LEU A 45 5.20 -7.45 -0.86
C LEU A 45 6.21 -6.30 -0.90
N LEU A 46 5.75 -5.05 -1.00
CA LEU A 46 6.64 -3.87 -0.92
C LEU A 46 7.40 -3.81 0.40
N ILE A 47 6.70 -4.01 1.52
CA ILE A 47 7.33 -4.02 2.85
C ILE A 47 8.31 -5.18 2.96
N CYS A 48 7.91 -6.38 2.53
CA CYS A 48 8.78 -7.56 2.53
C CYS A 48 10.05 -7.34 1.71
N GLY A 49 9.92 -6.83 0.48
CA GLY A 49 11.06 -6.52 -0.39
C GLY A 49 11.96 -5.44 0.22
N THR A 50 11.38 -4.41 0.83
CA THR A 50 12.15 -3.36 1.53
C THR A 50 12.93 -3.93 2.71
N LEU A 51 12.31 -4.80 3.51
CA LEU A 51 12.97 -5.49 4.62
C LEU A 51 14.08 -6.42 4.12
N ALA A 52 13.84 -7.18 3.06
CA ALA A 52 14.84 -8.07 2.48
C ALA A 52 16.07 -7.28 1.98
N ILE A 53 15.86 -6.15 1.32
CA ILE A 53 16.95 -5.25 0.89
C ILE A 53 17.70 -4.68 2.10
N LEU A 54 16.98 -4.25 3.14
CA LEU A 54 17.58 -3.70 4.35
C LEU A 54 18.46 -4.75 5.06
N VAL A 55 17.98 -5.99 5.15
CA VAL A 55 18.72 -7.12 5.71
C VAL A 55 19.95 -7.42 4.85
N ALA A 56 19.79 -7.52 3.53
CA ALA A 56 20.90 -7.77 2.62
C ALA A 56 21.98 -6.68 2.70
N ALA A 57 21.58 -5.41 2.76
CA ALA A 57 22.49 -4.27 2.92
C ALA A 57 23.21 -4.29 4.28
N SER A 58 22.58 -4.83 5.33
CA SER A 58 23.18 -4.94 6.66
C SER A 58 24.27 -6.01 6.74
N PHE A 59 24.26 -7.00 5.84
CA PHE A 59 25.29 -8.03 5.72
C PHE A 59 26.34 -7.74 4.62
N MET A 60 26.23 -6.59 3.93
CA MET A 60 27.22 -6.11 2.96
C MET A 60 28.32 -5.23 3.58
N HIS A 61 28.31 -5.03 4.90
CA HIS A 61 29.40 -4.43 5.69
C HIS A 61 29.99 -5.52 6.60
#